data_AF-A0A7S3VC56-F1
#
_entry.id   AF-A0A7S3VC56-F1
#
_cell.length_a   1.000
_cell.length_b   1.000
_cell.length_c   1.000
_cell.angle_alpha   90.00
_cell.angle_beta   90.00
_cell.angle_gamma   90.00
#
_symmetry.space_group_name_H-M   'P 1'
#
loop_
_entity.id
_entity.type
_entity.pdbx_description
1 polymer ?
#
loop_
_entity_poly.entity_id
_entity_poly.type
_entity_poly.pdbx_seq_one_letter_code
_entity_poly.pdbx_strand_id
1 'polypeptide(L)'
;MNGFLQGGGSEPSERSGSGGDVFETVSLQDGLQEDAIGRSSLSRLGEDITHRNGNSGGNVGGLTINFEELFHSFGGILHNEVGSLVLYTLLQSSPIFAKSLAVRSGNDLENLVLPLLRTLYVSSSSSHHISGRTTMSRSKGTEVQVMERPFRSPSQLYIILIIFLIFSQDASFPTDSFRRSNIPHVVWFKERQLKNISLGSLLVLSLLRCITFNLNRMQDPFLLSNCCAVLLNLSPNIANLHSYASMRLVSVLLATMKRYTVLVMKNGGRVAGEEDVTSLLGMYSEACRILLQVVKHAVRRKIVDRNLHLVYALVYHRRDLNTIVKAKSTPFRPVDTEKIRTVIAKADELIQGASARRADESMKVLEQNVHVLKGTHASSSRGTRSRLNSESSHHSEGGSGAFVAFLDSTIATR
;
A
#
# COMPACT_ATOMS: atom_id res chain seq x y z
N MET A 1 66.17 13.80 36.49
CA MET A 1 66.79 14.25 37.74
C MET A 1 65.69 14.81 38.63
N ASN A 2 65.45 14.13 39.76
CA ASN A 2 64.71 14.52 40.98
C ASN A 2 63.20 14.82 40.84
N GLY A 3 62.29 14.29 41.66
CA GLY A 3 62.42 13.45 42.84
C GLY A 3 61.35 13.83 43.89
N PHE A 4 60.55 12.82 44.29
CA PHE A 4 60.02 12.50 45.63
C PHE A 4 59.71 13.58 46.70
N LEU A 5 58.55 13.40 47.38
CA LEU A 5 58.30 13.28 48.84
C LEU A 5 56.76 13.09 49.03
N GLN A 6 56.17 11.96 49.45
CA GLN A 6 56.03 11.39 50.82
C GLN A 6 55.78 12.44 51.92
N GLY A 7 54.82 12.32 52.85
CA GLY A 7 53.87 11.26 53.21
C GLY A 7 53.11 11.59 54.52
N GLY A 8 52.36 10.61 55.04
CA GLY A 8 51.83 10.52 56.43
C GLY A 8 50.41 11.08 56.62
N GLY A 9 49.41 10.39 57.17
CA GLY A 9 49.34 9.13 57.90
C GLY A 9 48.56 9.34 59.20
N SER A 10 47.34 8.76 59.33
CA SER A 10 46.73 8.26 60.59
C SER A 10 45.29 7.75 60.37
N GLU A 11 45.14 6.43 60.32
CA GLU A 11 43.97 5.65 60.82
C GLU A 11 43.96 5.68 62.37
N PRO A 12 42.93 5.21 63.15
CA PRO A 12 42.03 4.07 62.85
C PRO A 12 40.58 4.07 63.43
N SER A 13 39.83 3.05 62.99
CA SER A 13 38.88 2.17 63.73
C SER A 13 37.65 2.71 64.49
N GLU A 14 36.47 2.22 64.11
CA GLU A 14 35.55 1.32 64.88
C GLU A 14 34.14 1.35 64.22
N ARG A 15 33.76 0.32 63.45
CA ARG A 15 32.93 -0.86 63.82
C ARG A 15 31.56 -0.59 64.48
N SER A 16 30.56 -0.97 63.69
CA SER A 16 29.36 -1.79 64.01
C SER A 16 28.17 -1.17 64.75
N GLY A 17 26.99 -1.33 64.12
CA GLY A 17 25.66 -1.16 64.70
C GLY A 17 24.61 -0.91 63.61
N SER A 18 24.18 -1.95 62.89
CA SER A 18 22.82 -2.51 63.00
C SER A 18 21.68 -1.56 62.58
N GLY A 19 21.18 -1.75 61.36
CA GLY A 19 19.91 -1.18 60.88
C GLY A 19 19.62 -1.75 59.50
N GLY A 20 18.61 -2.61 59.40
CA GLY A 20 18.43 -3.54 58.28
C GLY A 20 18.05 -2.88 56.96
N ASP A 21 18.80 -3.25 55.91
CA ASP A 21 18.33 -3.19 54.53
C ASP A 21 17.32 -4.31 54.31
N VAL A 22 16.08 -3.91 54.04
CA VAL A 22 15.08 -4.79 53.46
C VAL A 22 15.47 -5.01 52.00
N PHE A 23 16.07 -6.16 51.75
CA PHE A 23 16.05 -6.82 50.44
C PHE A 23 14.60 -7.15 50.09
N GLU A 24 14.12 -6.66 48.95
CA GLU A 24 12.99 -7.30 48.26
C GLU A 24 13.45 -7.78 46.88
N THR A 25 13.93 -9.02 46.91
CA THR A 25 14.09 -9.93 45.78
C THR A 25 12.68 -10.31 45.31
N VAL A 26 12.24 -9.86 44.13
CA VAL A 26 10.99 -10.35 43.53
C VAL A 26 11.34 -11.33 42.40
N SER A 27 11.33 -12.61 42.78
CA SER A 27 11.27 -13.74 41.87
C SER A 27 9.83 -14.00 41.42
N LEU A 28 9.73 -14.47 40.19
CA LEU A 28 8.56 -15.05 39.53
C LEU A 28 7.72 -15.98 40.44
N GLN A 29 6.46 -15.63 40.69
CA GLN A 29 5.25 -16.46 40.55
C GLN A 29 4.04 -15.77 41.19
N ASP A 30 2.87 -16.04 40.60
CA ASP A 30 1.51 -15.75 41.05
C ASP A 30 0.90 -14.38 40.72
N GLY A 31 -0.25 -14.45 40.04
CA GLY A 31 -1.08 -13.30 39.69
C GLY A 31 -1.82 -13.36 38.36
N LEU A 32 -1.91 -14.52 37.69
CA LEU A 32 -2.90 -14.74 36.63
C LEU A 32 -4.30 -14.79 37.26
N GLN A 33 -4.91 -13.62 37.44
CA GLN A 33 -6.35 -13.51 37.59
C GLN A 33 -6.88 -12.83 36.33
N GLU A 34 -6.96 -13.61 35.26
CA GLU A 34 -7.75 -13.25 34.09
C GLU A 34 -9.19 -12.98 34.56
N ASP A 35 -9.76 -11.85 34.15
CA ASP A 35 -11.18 -11.53 34.28
C ASP A 35 -12.03 -12.60 33.55
N ALA A 36 -12.34 -13.67 34.27
CA ALA A 36 -13.06 -14.85 33.80
C ALA A 36 -14.58 -14.63 33.59
N ILE A 37 -15.09 -13.41 33.78
CA ILE A 37 -16.52 -13.10 33.67
C ILE A 37 -16.89 -12.61 32.25
N GLY A 38 -15.94 -12.04 31.49
CA GLY A 38 -16.19 -11.55 30.12
C GLY A 38 -15.99 -12.60 29.02
N ARG A 39 -15.06 -13.56 29.22
CA ARG A 39 -14.74 -14.58 28.20
C ARG A 39 -15.69 -15.76 28.21
N SER A 40 -16.26 -16.12 29.36
CA SER A 40 -17.20 -17.26 29.50
C SER A 40 -18.56 -17.03 28.83
N SER A 41 -18.94 -15.77 28.61
CA SER A 41 -20.19 -15.41 27.93
C SER A 41 -20.07 -15.38 26.39
N LEU A 42 -18.86 -15.17 25.86
CA LEU A 42 -18.60 -15.13 24.41
C LEU A 42 -18.09 -16.46 23.84
N SER A 43 -17.41 -17.29 24.64
CA SER A 43 -17.01 -18.63 24.21
C SER A 43 -18.19 -19.59 24.06
N ARG A 44 -19.28 -19.39 24.82
CA ARG A 44 -20.52 -20.17 24.70
C ARG A 44 -21.37 -19.84 23.46
N LEU A 45 -21.12 -18.71 22.79
CA LEU A 45 -21.80 -18.32 21.55
C LEU A 45 -21.10 -18.83 20.28
N GLY A 46 -19.92 -19.44 20.40
CA GLY A 46 -19.06 -19.82 19.28
C GLY A 46 -19.12 -21.30 18.85
N GLU A 47 -19.75 -22.19 19.63
CA GLU A 47 -19.73 -23.64 19.36
C GLU A 47 -21.03 -24.21 18.78
N ASP A 48 -22.16 -23.50 18.81
CA ASP A 48 -23.47 -24.05 18.39
C ASP A 48 -23.90 -23.71 16.94
N ILE A 49 -22.97 -23.23 16.09
CA ILE A 49 -23.28 -22.96 14.66
C ILE A 49 -22.81 -24.12 13.78
N THR A 50 -23.19 -25.36 14.12
CA THR A 50 -23.31 -26.43 13.13
C THR A 50 -24.52 -27.31 13.45
N HIS A 51 -25.53 -27.26 12.57
CA HIS A 51 -26.72 -28.10 12.54
C HIS A 51 -27.67 -28.06 13.75
N ARG A 52 -28.86 -27.42 13.60
CA ARG A 52 -30.12 -28.09 13.95
C ARG A 52 -31.38 -27.43 13.38
N ASN A 53 -32.14 -28.27 12.69
CA ASN A 53 -33.53 -28.10 12.29
C ASN A 53 -34.42 -28.44 13.51
N GLY A 54 -35.46 -27.64 13.78
CA GLY A 54 -36.60 -28.06 14.60
C GLY A 54 -36.74 -27.47 16.02
N ASN A 55 -37.77 -26.63 16.16
CA ASN A 55 -38.73 -26.47 17.27
C ASN A 55 -38.38 -25.64 18.53
N SER A 56 -38.99 -24.44 18.55
CA SER A 56 -39.72 -23.76 19.64
C SER A 56 -39.21 -23.81 21.09
N GLY A 57 -38.81 -22.64 21.62
CA GLY A 57 -38.77 -22.37 23.06
C GLY A 57 -37.96 -21.13 23.45
N GLY A 58 -38.63 -20.01 23.71
CA GLY A 58 -38.16 -18.89 24.57
C GLY A 58 -36.79 -18.27 24.25
N ASN A 59 -36.68 -17.50 23.17
CA ASN A 59 -35.42 -16.86 22.79
C ASN A 59 -35.28 -15.49 23.49
N VAL A 60 -34.33 -15.35 24.43
CA VAL A 60 -33.69 -14.04 24.68
C VAL A 60 -32.99 -13.71 23.38
N GLY A 61 -33.66 -12.94 22.52
CA GLY A 61 -33.25 -12.73 21.14
C GLY A 61 -31.84 -12.17 21.07
N GLY A 62 -30.86 -13.05 20.86
CA GLY A 62 -29.53 -12.63 20.45
C GLY A 62 -29.67 -11.80 19.20
N LEU A 63 -29.07 -10.61 19.17
CA LEU A 63 -29.06 -9.76 18.00
C LEU A 63 -28.25 -10.45 16.90
N THR A 64 -28.92 -11.20 16.04
CA THR A 64 -28.29 -11.80 14.85
C THR A 64 -28.25 -10.76 13.76
N ILE A 65 -27.05 -10.38 13.33
CA ILE A 65 -26.86 -9.42 12.23
C ILE A 65 -26.72 -10.20 10.92
N ASN A 66 -27.58 -9.92 9.95
CA ASN A 66 -27.44 -10.46 8.60
C ASN A 66 -26.28 -9.74 7.89
N PHE A 67 -25.15 -10.44 7.71
CA PHE A 67 -23.98 -9.88 7.04
C PHE A 67 -24.20 -9.58 5.56
N GLU A 68 -25.15 -10.24 4.89
CA GLU A 68 -25.47 -9.96 3.49
C GLU A 68 -26.20 -8.62 3.34
N GLU A 69 -27.24 -8.38 4.13
CA GLU A 69 -27.95 -7.10 4.14
C GLU A 69 -27.06 -5.95 4.59
N LEU A 70 -26.23 -6.20 5.62
CA LEU A 70 -25.26 -5.22 6.10
C LEU A 70 -24.24 -4.87 5.01
N PHE A 71 -23.76 -5.87 4.28
CA PHE A 71 -22.84 -5.67 3.17
C PHE A 71 -23.44 -4.82 2.04
N HIS A 72 -24.66 -5.13 1.62
CA HIS A 72 -25.37 -4.32 0.62
C HIS A 72 -25.60 -2.88 1.11
N SER A 73 -25.90 -2.72 2.39
CA SER A 73 -26.08 -1.40 3.01
C SER A 73 -24.79 -0.56 2.96
N PHE A 74 -23.62 -1.18 3.11
CA PHE A 74 -22.33 -0.48 3.00
C PHE A 74 -22.13 0.18 1.64
N GLY A 75 -22.59 -0.44 0.54
CA GLY A 75 -22.47 0.15 -0.80
C GLY A 75 -23.11 1.54 -0.90
N GLY A 76 -24.17 1.79 -0.11
CA GLY A 76 -24.85 3.09 -0.04
C GLY A 76 -24.17 4.11 0.86
N ILE A 77 -23.42 3.71 1.88
CA ILE A 77 -22.93 4.64 2.94
C ILE A 77 -21.42 4.86 2.95
N LEU A 78 -20.63 4.02 2.24
CA LEU A 78 -19.17 4.09 2.28
C LEU A 78 -18.55 5.38 1.71
N HIS A 79 -19.33 6.16 0.96
CA HIS A 79 -18.91 7.48 0.52
C HIS A 79 -18.83 8.51 1.67
N ASN A 80 -19.45 8.22 2.82
CA ASN A 80 -19.46 9.06 4.00
C ASN A 80 -18.38 8.63 5.00
N GLU A 81 -17.88 9.60 5.77
CA GLU A 81 -16.86 9.35 6.80
C GLU A 81 -17.34 8.35 7.85
N VAL A 82 -18.56 8.53 8.36
CA VAL A 82 -19.18 7.62 9.32
C VAL A 82 -19.31 6.21 8.75
N GLY A 83 -19.74 6.06 7.49
CA GLY A 83 -19.88 4.75 6.85
C GLY A 83 -18.55 4.03 6.69
N SER A 84 -17.50 4.77 6.30
CA SER A 84 -16.13 4.23 6.23
C SER A 84 -15.61 3.82 7.62
N LEU A 85 -15.85 4.65 8.65
CA LEU A 85 -15.46 4.34 10.03
C LEU A 85 -16.17 3.11 10.57
N VAL A 86 -17.49 2.98 10.35
CA VAL A 86 -18.25 1.79 10.78
C VAL A 86 -17.71 0.53 10.10
N LEU A 87 -17.41 0.57 8.79
CA LEU A 87 -16.79 -0.56 8.11
C LEU A 87 -15.43 -0.91 8.73
N TYR A 88 -14.58 0.10 8.96
CA TYR A 88 -13.28 -0.10 9.60
C TYR A 88 -13.41 -0.73 11.00
N THR A 89 -14.30 -0.20 11.84
CA THR A 89 -14.55 -0.73 13.18
C THR A 89 -15.04 -2.18 13.12
N LEU A 90 -15.95 -2.51 12.22
CA LEU A 90 -16.43 -3.89 12.07
C LEU A 90 -15.35 -4.85 11.58
N LEU A 91 -14.51 -4.41 10.65
CA LEU A 91 -13.35 -5.18 10.18
C LEU A 91 -12.39 -5.51 11.33
N GLN A 92 -12.17 -4.55 12.23
CA GLN A 92 -11.27 -4.71 13.37
C GLN A 92 -11.90 -5.52 14.52
N SER A 93 -13.17 -5.27 14.83
CA SER A 93 -13.84 -5.85 15.99
C SER A 93 -14.45 -7.22 15.74
N SER A 94 -14.71 -7.60 14.47
CA SER A 94 -15.36 -8.87 14.13
C SER A 94 -14.54 -9.67 13.10
N PRO A 95 -13.74 -10.65 13.56
CA PRO A 95 -13.01 -11.55 12.66
C PRO A 95 -13.93 -12.37 11.75
N ILE A 96 -15.15 -12.67 12.21
CA ILE A 96 -16.14 -13.41 11.42
C ILE A 96 -16.61 -12.55 10.25
N PHE A 97 -16.89 -11.27 10.49
CA PHE A 97 -17.26 -10.34 9.43
C PHE A 97 -16.11 -10.14 8.44
N ALA A 98 -14.87 -9.95 8.92
CA ALA A 98 -13.69 -9.82 8.07
C ALA A 98 -13.47 -11.06 7.18
N LYS A 99 -13.59 -12.28 7.73
CA LYS A 99 -13.54 -13.52 6.96
C LYS A 99 -14.68 -13.62 5.94
N SER A 100 -15.88 -13.20 6.31
CA SER A 100 -17.02 -13.20 5.39
C SER A 100 -16.80 -12.27 4.19
N LEU A 101 -16.07 -11.17 4.38
CA LEU A 101 -15.67 -10.26 3.30
C LEU A 101 -14.54 -10.83 2.43
N ALA A 102 -13.56 -11.51 3.03
CA ALA A 102 -12.43 -12.10 2.31
C ALA A 102 -12.85 -13.20 1.32
N VAL A 103 -13.95 -13.91 1.60
CA VAL A 103 -14.47 -14.97 0.70
C VAL A 103 -15.27 -14.40 -0.48
N ARG A 104 -15.70 -13.13 -0.41
CA ARG A 104 -16.47 -12.49 -1.48
C ARG A 104 -15.57 -12.14 -2.67
N SER A 105 -16.11 -12.28 -3.87
CA SER A 105 -15.37 -12.01 -5.11
C SER A 105 -16.25 -11.31 -6.16
N GLY A 106 -15.61 -10.70 -7.16
CA GLY A 106 -16.32 -10.10 -8.29
C GLY A 106 -17.20 -8.91 -7.91
N ASN A 107 -18.49 -8.96 -8.28
CA ASN A 107 -19.45 -7.86 -8.15
C ASN A 107 -19.68 -7.40 -6.71
N ASP A 108 -19.55 -8.31 -5.74
CA ASP A 108 -19.61 -7.97 -4.33
C ASP A 108 -18.51 -6.98 -3.96
N LEU A 109 -17.28 -7.27 -4.38
CA LEU A 109 -16.14 -6.42 -4.07
C LEU A 109 -16.30 -5.00 -4.65
N GLU A 110 -16.95 -4.89 -5.81
CA GLU A 110 -17.25 -3.61 -6.45
C GLU A 110 -18.16 -2.73 -5.59
N ASN A 111 -19.18 -3.32 -4.95
CA ASN A 111 -20.12 -2.59 -4.09
C ASN A 111 -19.41 -1.88 -2.93
N LEU A 112 -18.36 -2.46 -2.37
CA LEU A 112 -17.58 -1.81 -1.30
C LEU A 112 -16.49 -0.89 -1.84
N VAL A 113 -15.73 -1.35 -2.83
CA VAL A 113 -14.51 -0.67 -3.26
C VAL A 113 -14.82 0.56 -4.12
N LEU A 114 -15.87 0.52 -4.97
CA LEU A 114 -16.19 1.63 -5.85
C LEU A 114 -16.57 2.93 -5.12
N PRO A 115 -17.44 2.92 -4.09
CA PRO A 115 -17.73 4.13 -3.31
C PRO A 115 -16.48 4.72 -2.64
N LEU A 116 -15.61 3.85 -2.11
CA LEU A 116 -14.34 4.26 -1.49
C LEU A 116 -13.38 4.87 -2.52
N LEU A 117 -13.25 4.25 -3.70
CA LEU A 117 -12.44 4.75 -4.81
C LEU A 117 -12.93 6.09 -5.34
N ARG A 118 -14.25 6.25 -5.48
CA ARG A 118 -14.87 7.52 -5.88
C ARG A 118 -14.54 8.62 -4.88
N THR A 119 -14.65 8.32 -3.59
CA THR A 119 -14.35 9.28 -2.52
C THR A 119 -12.87 9.64 -2.51
N LEU A 120 -11.98 8.66 -2.62
CA LEU A 120 -10.54 8.86 -2.72
C LEU A 120 -10.16 9.72 -3.94
N TYR A 121 -10.78 9.46 -5.09
CA TYR A 121 -10.59 10.24 -6.32
C TYR A 121 -11.03 11.69 -6.17
N VAL A 122 -12.22 11.93 -5.61
CA VAL A 122 -12.79 13.26 -5.41
C VAL A 122 -11.94 14.06 -4.42
N SER A 123 -11.47 13.43 -3.35
CA SER A 123 -10.62 14.08 -2.33
C SER A 123 -9.21 14.39 -2.83
N SER A 124 -8.63 13.55 -3.69
CA SER A 124 -7.32 13.81 -4.33
C SER A 124 -7.38 14.71 -5.57
N SER A 125 -8.56 15.27 -5.90
CA SER A 125 -8.74 16.16 -7.04
C SER A 125 -8.41 17.62 -6.71
N SER A 126 -7.48 18.22 -7.47
CA SER A 126 -6.90 19.55 -7.21
C SER A 126 -7.87 20.74 -7.21
N SER A 127 -9.13 20.57 -7.60
CA SER A 127 -10.06 21.69 -7.83
C SER A 127 -10.71 22.29 -6.56
N HIS A 128 -10.48 21.74 -5.37
CA HIS A 128 -11.40 21.98 -4.24
C HIS A 128 -10.75 22.17 -2.86
N HIS A 129 -9.42 22.25 -2.76
CA HIS A 129 -8.77 22.36 -1.45
C HIS A 129 -8.65 23.78 -0.87
N ILE A 130 -9.11 24.82 -1.58
CA ILE A 130 -9.10 26.21 -1.07
C ILE A 130 -10.32 26.96 -1.58
N SER A 131 -11.41 26.95 -0.82
CA SER A 131 -12.30 28.11 -0.78
C SER A 131 -12.97 28.18 0.59
N GLY A 132 -12.16 28.56 1.58
CA GLY A 132 -12.57 28.90 2.94
C GLY A 132 -12.34 30.38 3.21
N ARG A 133 -12.74 31.26 2.29
CA ARG A 133 -12.97 32.69 2.58
C ARG A 133 -14.44 32.96 2.28
N THR A 134 -15.29 32.52 3.19
CA THR A 134 -16.73 32.67 3.10
C THR A 134 -17.08 34.14 3.29
N THR A 135 -17.36 34.85 2.21
CA THR A 135 -18.12 36.10 2.29
C THR A 135 -19.57 35.70 2.59
N MET A 136 -20.02 36.02 3.80
CA MET A 136 -21.40 35.82 4.24
C MET A 136 -22.33 36.70 3.40
N SER A 137 -23.03 36.10 2.43
CA SER A 137 -24.20 36.71 1.81
C SER A 137 -25.46 36.15 2.48
N ARG A 138 -26.23 37.04 3.10
CA ARG A 138 -27.52 36.76 3.75
C ARG A 138 -28.56 36.40 2.69
N SER A 139 -29.10 35.19 2.74
CA SER A 139 -30.36 34.84 2.09
C SER A 139 -31.34 34.30 3.13
N LYS A 140 -32.60 34.73 3.00
CA LYS A 140 -33.75 34.43 3.86
C LYS A 140 -34.44 33.15 3.37
N GLY A 141 -34.87 32.31 4.33
CA GLY A 141 -36.11 31.54 4.25
C GLY A 141 -36.11 30.23 3.45
N THR A 142 -36.10 29.13 4.21
CA THR A 142 -36.89 27.91 3.99
C THR A 142 -36.63 27.05 2.75
N GLU A 143 -35.57 26.25 2.84
CA GLU A 143 -35.53 24.83 2.48
C GLU A 143 -34.21 24.31 3.08
N VAL A 144 -34.23 23.25 3.89
CA VAL A 144 -33.01 22.54 4.27
C VAL A 144 -32.59 21.74 3.04
N GLN A 145 -32.03 22.42 2.04
CA GLN A 145 -31.18 21.77 1.07
C GLN A 145 -30.01 21.23 1.88
N VAL A 146 -29.99 19.92 2.08
CA VAL A 146 -28.80 19.20 2.51
C VAL A 146 -27.73 19.56 1.50
N MET A 147 -26.96 20.58 1.84
CA MET A 147 -25.88 21.09 1.02
C MET A 147 -24.99 19.87 0.77
N GLU A 148 -24.96 19.39 -0.49
CA GLU A 148 -24.07 18.33 -0.97
C GLU A 148 -22.61 18.81 -0.84
N ARG A 149 -22.15 18.90 0.41
CA ARG A 149 -20.75 19.06 0.74
C ARG A 149 -20.21 17.64 0.72
N PRO A 150 -19.27 17.28 -0.18
CA PRO A 150 -18.55 16.05 0.02
C PRO A 150 -17.83 16.23 1.35
N PHE A 151 -18.21 15.45 2.36
CA PHE A 151 -17.42 15.29 3.57
C PHE A 151 -15.99 14.99 3.09
N ARG A 152 -15.05 15.89 3.41
CA ARG A 152 -13.64 15.80 3.01
C ARG A 152 -12.80 16.20 4.20
N SER A 153 -12.84 15.37 5.21
CA SER A 153 -11.88 15.44 6.30
C SER A 153 -10.60 14.68 5.89
N PRO A 154 -9.41 15.19 6.24
CA PRO A 154 -8.18 14.40 6.14
C PRO A 154 -8.31 13.03 6.83
N SER A 155 -9.09 12.92 7.91
CA SER A 155 -9.41 11.65 8.58
C SER A 155 -10.07 10.65 7.66
N GLN A 156 -11.04 11.05 6.83
CA GLN A 156 -11.70 10.13 5.90
C GLN A 156 -10.73 9.55 4.87
N LEU A 157 -9.75 10.32 4.38
CA LEU A 157 -8.71 9.83 3.48
C LEU A 157 -7.88 8.71 4.12
N TYR A 158 -7.52 8.89 5.40
CA TYR A 158 -6.78 7.87 6.14
C TYR A 158 -7.57 6.60 6.32
N ILE A 159 -8.83 6.71 6.74
CA ILE A 159 -9.68 5.53 6.94
C ILE A 159 -9.86 4.76 5.62
N ILE A 160 -10.09 5.45 4.50
CA ILE A 160 -10.20 4.79 3.19
C ILE A 160 -8.89 4.05 2.83
N LEU A 161 -7.73 4.68 3.04
CA LEU A 161 -6.44 4.05 2.74
C LEU A 161 -6.13 2.88 3.67
N ILE A 162 -6.51 2.96 4.94
CA ILE A 162 -6.38 1.87 5.91
C ILE A 162 -7.30 0.69 5.52
N ILE A 163 -8.54 0.96 5.12
CA ILE A 163 -9.44 -0.09 4.60
C ILE A 163 -8.83 -0.76 3.36
N PHE A 164 -8.27 0.03 2.42
CA PHE A 164 -7.56 -0.55 1.29
C PHE A 164 -6.29 -1.32 1.68
N LEU A 165 -5.62 -0.91 2.76
CA LEU A 165 -4.48 -1.64 3.30
C LEU A 165 -4.92 -3.00 3.83
N ILE A 166 -5.96 -3.04 4.67
CA ILE A 166 -6.57 -4.28 5.18
C ILE A 166 -6.98 -5.19 4.02
N PHE A 167 -7.70 -4.67 3.03
CA PHE A 167 -8.11 -5.45 1.86
C PHE A 167 -6.90 -5.95 1.05
N SER A 168 -5.86 -5.14 0.87
CA SER A 168 -4.68 -5.54 0.10
C SER A 168 -3.83 -6.64 0.76
N GLN A 169 -3.97 -6.83 2.07
CA GLN A 169 -3.27 -7.89 2.83
C GLN A 169 -3.97 -9.25 2.69
N ASP A 170 -5.24 -9.27 2.29
CA ASP A 170 -5.91 -10.53 1.97
C ASP A 170 -5.32 -11.18 0.72
N ALA A 171 -5.13 -12.50 0.75
CA ALA A 171 -4.47 -13.22 -0.33
C ALA A 171 -5.28 -13.23 -1.65
N SER A 172 -6.61 -13.16 -1.54
CA SER A 172 -7.52 -13.27 -2.70
C SER A 172 -7.76 -11.91 -3.35
N PHE A 173 -7.88 -10.84 -2.55
CA PHE A 173 -8.26 -9.51 -3.02
C PHE A 173 -7.37 -8.94 -4.15
N PRO A 174 -6.03 -8.95 -4.06
CA PRO A 174 -5.18 -8.52 -5.17
C PRO A 174 -5.44 -9.30 -6.45
N THR A 175 -5.61 -10.63 -6.37
CA THR A 175 -5.84 -11.45 -7.56
C THR A 175 -7.20 -11.18 -8.19
N ASP A 176 -8.24 -11.11 -7.37
CA ASP A 176 -9.62 -10.99 -7.82
C ASP A 176 -9.93 -9.60 -8.35
N SER A 177 -9.35 -8.55 -7.75
CA SER A 177 -9.50 -7.17 -8.23
C SER A 177 -8.96 -6.97 -9.65
N PHE A 178 -7.88 -7.65 -10.05
CA PHE A 178 -7.35 -7.54 -11.43
C PHE A 178 -8.04 -8.49 -12.42
N ARG A 179 -8.57 -9.63 -11.97
CA ARG A 179 -8.99 -10.72 -12.89
C ARG A 179 -10.49 -10.96 -12.97
N ARG A 180 -11.23 -10.72 -11.88
CA ARG A 180 -12.64 -11.11 -11.76
C ARG A 180 -13.60 -9.93 -11.72
N SER A 181 -13.11 -8.75 -11.34
CA SER A 181 -13.91 -7.53 -11.27
C SER A 181 -13.59 -6.60 -12.43
N ASN A 182 -14.59 -6.36 -13.28
CA ASN A 182 -14.46 -5.51 -14.47
C ASN A 182 -15.65 -4.56 -14.57
N ILE A 183 -15.35 -3.28 -14.50
CA ILE A 183 -16.32 -2.20 -14.48
C ILE A 183 -16.57 -1.72 -15.91
N PRO A 184 -17.80 -1.80 -16.43
CA PRO A 184 -18.10 -1.42 -17.82
C PRO A 184 -17.86 0.06 -18.10
N HIS A 185 -18.23 0.94 -17.16
CA HIS A 185 -18.08 2.39 -17.31
C HIS A 185 -17.90 3.09 -15.97
N VAL A 186 -16.90 3.97 -15.87
CA VAL A 186 -16.64 4.79 -14.68
C VAL A 186 -17.03 6.24 -14.94
N VAL A 187 -18.23 6.63 -14.51
CA VAL A 187 -18.82 7.96 -14.80
C VAL A 187 -18.15 9.13 -14.05
N TRP A 188 -17.54 8.85 -12.90
CA TRP A 188 -17.00 9.89 -12.02
C TRP A 188 -15.54 10.26 -12.31
N PHE A 189 -14.85 9.51 -13.18
CA PHE A 189 -13.46 9.74 -13.54
C PHE A 189 -13.36 10.73 -14.72
N LYS A 190 -12.91 11.95 -14.44
CA LYS A 190 -13.00 13.08 -15.39
C LYS A 190 -11.87 13.15 -16.42
N GLU A 191 -10.69 12.62 -16.12
CA GLU A 191 -9.52 12.78 -16.99
C GLU A 191 -9.59 11.95 -18.27
N ARG A 192 -10.34 10.83 -18.25
CA ARG A 192 -10.53 9.96 -19.41
C ARG A 192 -11.79 9.12 -19.24
N GLN A 193 -12.47 8.85 -20.34
CA GLN A 193 -13.52 7.83 -20.37
C GLN A 193 -12.91 6.45 -20.13
N LEU A 194 -13.17 5.88 -18.95
CA LEU A 194 -12.73 4.53 -18.60
C LEU A 194 -13.87 3.56 -18.90
N LYS A 195 -13.64 2.70 -19.89
CA LYS A 195 -14.55 1.62 -20.29
C LYS A 195 -13.84 0.28 -20.12
N ASN A 196 -14.55 -0.73 -19.64
CA ASN A 196 -14.01 -2.08 -19.42
C ASN A 196 -12.68 -2.07 -18.66
N ILE A 197 -12.71 -1.47 -17.46
CA ILE A 197 -11.53 -1.37 -16.60
C ILE A 197 -11.67 -2.32 -15.41
N SER A 198 -10.61 -3.08 -15.11
CA SER A 198 -10.60 -3.90 -13.90
C SER A 198 -10.55 -3.03 -12.64
N LEU A 199 -11.16 -3.51 -11.56
CA LEU A 199 -11.13 -2.81 -10.26
C LEU A 199 -9.70 -2.57 -9.78
N GLY A 200 -8.81 -3.55 -9.98
CA GLY A 200 -7.38 -3.43 -9.69
C GLY A 200 -6.70 -2.32 -10.51
N SER A 201 -7.03 -2.16 -11.79
CA SER A 201 -6.52 -1.05 -12.60
C SER A 201 -7.01 0.31 -12.09
N LEU A 202 -8.26 0.38 -11.61
CA LEU A 202 -8.84 1.59 -11.04
C LEU A 202 -8.24 1.94 -9.66
N LEU A 203 -7.94 0.92 -8.84
CA LEU A 203 -7.17 1.05 -7.59
C LEU A 203 -5.79 1.65 -7.86
N VAL A 204 -5.04 1.07 -8.81
CA VAL A 204 -3.73 1.60 -9.21
C VAL A 204 -3.84 3.07 -9.68
N LEU A 205 -4.81 3.40 -10.54
CA LEU A 205 -5.02 4.79 -10.99
C LEU A 205 -5.30 5.75 -9.82
N SER A 206 -6.14 5.34 -8.89
CA SER A 206 -6.52 6.16 -7.73
C SER A 206 -5.36 6.36 -6.78
N LEU A 207 -4.59 5.31 -6.50
CA LEU A 207 -3.38 5.41 -5.67
C LEU A 207 -2.28 6.26 -6.34
N LEU A 208 -2.07 6.14 -7.66
CA LEU A 208 -1.14 7.00 -8.39
C LEU A 208 -1.55 8.47 -8.31
N ARG A 209 -2.85 8.76 -8.37
CA ARG A 209 -3.37 10.11 -8.17
C ARG A 209 -3.10 10.61 -6.75
N CYS A 210 -3.37 9.79 -5.73
CA CYS A 210 -3.09 10.13 -4.34
C CYS A 210 -1.61 10.39 -4.09
N ILE A 211 -0.71 9.54 -4.59
CA ILE A 211 0.73 9.75 -4.49
C ILE A 211 1.13 11.08 -5.16
N THR A 212 0.64 11.33 -6.37
CA THR A 212 0.96 12.57 -7.10
C THR A 212 0.43 13.80 -6.37
N PHE A 213 -0.81 13.74 -5.87
CA PHE A 213 -1.41 14.84 -5.11
C PHE A 213 -0.63 15.10 -3.81
N ASN A 214 -0.30 14.03 -3.08
CA ASN A 214 0.44 14.12 -1.84
C ASN A 214 1.81 14.76 -2.03
N LEU A 215 2.64 14.21 -2.94
CA LEU A 215 4.00 14.70 -3.21
C LEU A 215 4.06 16.15 -3.70
N ASN A 216 2.97 16.66 -4.28
CA ASN A 216 2.93 18.03 -4.82
C ASN A 216 2.23 19.03 -3.91
N ARG A 217 1.34 18.58 -3.01
CA ARG A 217 0.45 19.49 -2.25
C ARG A 217 0.50 19.25 -0.74
N MET A 218 0.26 18.02 -0.31
CA MET A 218 0.09 17.72 1.12
C MET A 218 1.43 17.49 1.82
N GLN A 219 2.38 16.83 1.14
CA GLN A 219 3.67 16.42 1.69
C GLN A 219 3.52 15.64 3.01
N ASP A 220 2.52 14.76 3.06
CA ASP A 220 2.20 13.94 4.22
C ASP A 220 2.89 12.57 4.14
N PRO A 221 3.87 12.27 5.01
CA PRO A 221 4.60 11.00 4.99
C PRO A 221 3.70 9.79 5.24
N PHE A 222 2.72 9.92 6.15
CA PHE A 222 1.85 8.82 6.54
C PHE A 222 0.88 8.46 5.41
N LEU A 223 0.32 9.47 4.73
CA LEU A 223 -0.52 9.24 3.55
C LEU A 223 0.27 8.55 2.42
N LEU A 224 1.54 8.96 2.21
CA LEU A 224 2.41 8.35 1.21
C LEU A 224 2.67 6.89 1.54
N SER A 225 3.10 6.59 2.77
CA SER A 225 3.43 5.24 3.23
C SER A 225 2.25 4.28 3.07
N ASN A 226 1.04 4.71 3.42
CA ASN A 226 -0.18 3.90 3.21
C ASN A 226 -0.47 3.66 1.73
N CYS A 227 -0.39 4.69 0.87
CA CYS A 227 -0.57 4.50 -0.57
C CYS A 227 0.45 3.53 -1.16
N CYS A 228 1.72 3.67 -0.77
CA CYS A 228 2.83 2.82 -1.20
C CYS A 228 2.65 1.37 -0.74
N ALA A 229 2.24 1.15 0.51
CA ALA A 229 2.00 -0.18 1.07
C ALA A 229 0.90 -0.91 0.31
N VAL A 230 -0.24 -0.25 0.06
CA VAL A 230 -1.34 -0.82 -0.75
C VAL A 230 -0.85 -1.18 -2.16
N LEU A 231 -0.14 -0.26 -2.83
CA LEU A 231 0.42 -0.50 -4.16
C LEU A 231 1.39 -1.69 -4.18
N LEU A 232 2.24 -1.81 -3.16
CA LEU A 232 3.21 -2.88 -3.04
C LEU A 232 2.52 -4.23 -2.82
N ASN A 233 1.51 -4.30 -1.96
CA ASN A 233 0.71 -5.50 -1.73
C ASN A 233 -0.03 -5.96 -3.01
N LEU A 234 -0.56 -5.03 -3.80
CA LEU A 234 -1.21 -5.32 -5.08
C LEU A 234 -0.23 -5.77 -6.18
N SER A 235 1.02 -5.31 -6.10
CA SER A 235 1.96 -5.35 -7.22
C SER A 235 2.30 -6.74 -7.79
N PRO A 236 2.41 -7.84 -7.00
CA PRO A 236 2.70 -9.16 -7.56
C PRO A 236 1.57 -9.70 -8.45
N ASN A 237 0.35 -9.21 -8.25
CA ASN A 237 -0.88 -9.70 -8.89
C ASN A 237 -1.35 -8.82 -10.04
N ILE A 238 -0.67 -7.68 -10.30
CA ILE A 238 -0.96 -6.79 -11.44
C ILE A 238 -0.90 -7.61 -12.73
N ALA A 239 -2.07 -7.76 -13.35
CA ALA A 239 -2.26 -8.45 -14.61
C ALA A 239 -3.36 -7.72 -15.41
N ASN A 240 -3.26 -7.75 -16.73
CA ASN A 240 -4.22 -7.10 -17.63
C ASN A 240 -4.45 -5.63 -17.28
N LEU A 241 -3.37 -4.91 -16.93
CA LEU A 241 -3.46 -3.50 -16.57
C LEU A 241 -4.03 -2.70 -17.75
N HIS A 242 -5.08 -1.94 -17.49
CA HIS A 242 -5.76 -1.15 -18.52
C HIS A 242 -4.77 -0.19 -19.21
N SER A 243 -4.90 0.00 -20.53
CA SER A 243 -3.95 0.78 -21.35
C SER A 243 -3.66 2.18 -20.80
N TYR A 244 -4.70 2.87 -20.33
CA TYR A 244 -4.53 4.16 -19.66
C TYR A 244 -3.81 4.05 -18.31
N ALA A 245 -4.11 3.02 -17.50
CA ALA A 245 -3.44 2.81 -16.22
C ALA A 245 -1.96 2.49 -16.42
N SER A 246 -1.61 1.69 -17.44
CA SER A 246 -0.23 1.44 -17.87
C SER A 246 0.51 2.73 -18.21
N MET A 247 -0.07 3.58 -19.07
CA MET A 247 0.52 4.88 -19.42
C MET A 247 0.68 5.78 -18.20
N ARG A 248 -0.33 5.85 -17.33
CA ARG A 248 -0.29 6.66 -16.12
C ARG A 248 0.79 6.18 -15.15
N LEU A 249 0.90 4.88 -14.91
CA LEU A 249 1.94 4.29 -14.06
C LEU A 249 3.35 4.68 -14.51
N VAL A 250 3.65 4.53 -15.81
CA VAL A 250 4.97 4.91 -16.34
C VAL A 250 5.18 6.42 -16.28
N SER A 251 4.17 7.22 -16.64
CA SER A 251 4.30 8.69 -16.61
C SER A 251 4.52 9.25 -15.20
N VAL A 252 3.84 8.70 -14.18
CA VAL A 252 3.99 9.10 -12.78
C VAL A 252 5.35 8.66 -12.26
N LEU A 253 5.78 7.43 -12.54
CA LEU A 253 7.13 6.96 -12.23
C LEU A 253 8.19 7.94 -12.74
N LEU A 254 8.14 8.30 -14.03
CA LEU A 254 9.13 9.18 -14.63
C LEU A 254 9.08 10.61 -14.10
N ALA A 255 7.88 11.14 -13.82
CA ALA A 255 7.73 12.44 -13.19
C ALA A 255 8.36 12.48 -11.79
N THR A 256 8.09 11.45 -10.97
CA THR A 256 8.68 11.30 -9.63
C THR A 256 10.20 11.14 -9.72
N MET A 257 10.71 10.31 -10.66
CA MET A 257 12.15 10.14 -10.86
C MET A 257 12.84 11.44 -11.28
N LYS A 258 12.29 12.19 -12.24
CA LYS A 258 12.84 13.50 -12.67
C LYS A 258 12.91 14.46 -11.49
N ARG A 259 11.84 14.54 -10.69
CA ARG A 259 11.78 15.44 -9.53
C ARG A 259 12.74 15.01 -8.43
N TYR A 260 12.86 13.71 -8.16
CA TYR A 260 13.80 13.16 -7.19
C TYR A 260 15.24 13.49 -7.57
N THR A 261 15.65 13.30 -8.83
CA THR A 261 16.98 13.67 -9.31
C THR A 261 17.29 15.15 -9.06
N VAL A 262 16.32 16.04 -9.32
CA VAL A 262 16.48 17.48 -9.04
C VAL A 262 16.65 17.76 -7.54
N LEU A 263 15.90 17.08 -6.67
CA LEU A 263 16.02 17.25 -5.22
C LEU A 263 17.37 16.73 -4.69
N VAL A 264 17.86 15.61 -5.20
CA VAL A 264 19.19 15.07 -4.85
C VAL A 264 20.29 16.06 -5.25
N MET A 265 20.21 16.66 -6.45
CA MET A 265 21.16 17.70 -6.87
C MET A 265 21.13 18.91 -5.93
N LYS A 266 19.94 19.36 -5.52
CA LYS A 266 19.80 20.46 -4.54
C LYS A 266 20.33 20.10 -3.16
N ASN A 267 20.29 18.83 -2.79
CA ASN A 267 20.83 18.29 -1.54
C ASN A 267 22.33 17.96 -1.61
N GLY A 268 23.08 18.63 -2.50
CA GLY A 268 24.52 18.43 -2.66
C GLY A 268 24.91 17.05 -3.20
N GLY A 269 23.99 16.36 -3.90
CA GLY A 269 24.21 15.01 -4.44
C GLY A 269 23.97 13.88 -3.44
N ARG A 270 23.55 14.19 -2.20
CA ARG A 270 23.24 13.17 -1.19
C ARG A 270 21.83 12.63 -1.38
N VAL A 271 21.72 11.32 -1.52
CA VAL A 271 20.45 10.59 -1.55
C VAL A 271 19.80 10.58 -0.17
N ALA A 272 18.48 10.40 -0.11
CA ALA A 272 17.78 10.20 1.16
C ALA A 272 18.25 8.92 1.85
N GLY A 273 18.28 8.92 3.19
CA GLY A 273 18.44 7.69 3.97
C GLY A 273 17.22 6.79 3.80
N GLU A 274 17.38 5.47 4.00
CA GLU A 274 16.30 4.49 3.79
C GLU A 274 15.09 4.72 4.72
N GLU A 275 15.30 5.30 5.89
CA GLU A 275 14.26 5.58 6.90
C GLU A 275 13.73 7.02 6.85
N ASP A 276 14.36 7.90 6.06
CA ASP A 276 13.90 9.27 5.91
C ASP A 276 12.73 9.30 4.92
N VAL A 277 11.52 9.14 5.42
CA VAL A 277 10.27 9.37 4.66
C VAL A 277 9.60 10.68 5.07
N THR A 278 10.10 11.33 6.13
CA THR A 278 9.53 12.57 6.66
C THR A 278 9.96 13.80 5.87
N SER A 279 11.13 13.76 5.24
CA SER A 279 11.59 14.84 4.36
C SER A 279 10.98 14.74 2.97
N LEU A 280 10.86 15.88 2.28
CA LEU A 280 10.41 15.90 0.88
C LEU A 280 11.30 15.06 -0.03
N LEU A 281 12.62 15.07 0.19
CA LEU A 281 13.57 14.24 -0.55
C LEU A 281 13.28 12.75 -0.31
N GLY A 282 13.07 12.39 0.94
CA GLY A 282 12.68 11.08 1.43
C GLY A 282 11.41 10.54 0.80
N MET A 283 10.34 11.33 0.82
CA MET A 283 9.07 11.00 0.18
C MET A 283 9.21 10.68 -1.31
N TYR A 284 9.98 11.49 -2.05
CA TYR A 284 10.23 11.23 -3.48
C TYR A 284 11.10 10.00 -3.70
N SER A 285 12.06 9.73 -2.80
CA SER A 285 12.89 8.51 -2.80
C SER A 285 12.02 7.27 -2.67
N GLU A 286 11.15 7.25 -1.64
CA GLU A 286 10.27 6.13 -1.35
C GLU A 286 9.26 5.88 -2.47
N ALA A 287 8.63 6.95 -2.98
CA ALA A 287 7.72 6.86 -4.11
C ALA A 287 8.41 6.28 -5.36
N CYS A 288 9.65 6.69 -5.67
CA CYS A 288 10.40 6.10 -6.78
C CYS A 288 10.69 4.62 -6.57
N ARG A 289 11.15 4.23 -5.37
CA ARG A 289 11.48 2.84 -5.02
C ARG A 289 10.27 1.93 -5.21
N ILE A 290 9.12 2.34 -4.68
CA ILE A 290 7.87 1.58 -4.76
C ILE A 290 7.37 1.52 -6.20
N LEU A 291 7.34 2.63 -6.94
CA LEU A 291 6.88 2.62 -8.33
C LEU A 291 7.78 1.78 -9.24
N LEU A 292 9.10 1.81 -9.03
CA LEU A 292 10.04 0.91 -9.73
C LEU A 292 9.76 -0.56 -9.39
N GLN A 293 9.50 -0.87 -8.12
CA GLN A 293 9.19 -2.22 -7.68
C GLN A 293 7.87 -2.73 -8.28
N VAL A 294 6.84 -1.88 -8.31
CA VAL A 294 5.54 -2.17 -8.95
C VAL A 294 5.73 -2.52 -10.43
N VAL A 295 6.50 -1.70 -11.17
CA VAL A 295 6.79 -1.97 -12.58
C VAL A 295 7.59 -3.28 -12.74
N LYS A 296 8.61 -3.52 -11.89
CA LYS A 296 9.38 -4.79 -11.91
C LYS A 296 8.49 -6.01 -11.71
N HIS A 297 7.57 -5.97 -10.75
CA HIS A 297 6.63 -7.06 -10.52
C HIS A 297 5.69 -7.26 -11.72
N ALA A 298 5.20 -6.18 -12.33
CA ALA A 298 4.30 -6.24 -13.47
C ALA A 298 4.98 -6.69 -14.79
N VAL A 299 6.31 -6.62 -14.91
CA VAL A 299 7.06 -7.10 -16.09
C VAL A 299 7.91 -8.34 -15.84
N ARG A 300 7.71 -9.03 -14.71
CA ARG A 300 8.42 -10.29 -14.41
C ARG A 300 8.00 -11.40 -15.37
N ARG A 301 8.90 -12.36 -15.60
CA ARG A 301 8.70 -13.51 -16.51
C ARG A 301 7.33 -14.20 -16.40
N LYS A 302 6.80 -14.35 -15.18
CA LYS A 302 5.54 -15.04 -14.91
C LYS A 302 4.28 -14.28 -15.37
N ILE A 303 4.36 -12.96 -15.57
CA ILE A 303 3.17 -12.11 -15.79
C ILE A 303 3.30 -11.12 -16.96
N VAL A 304 4.51 -10.97 -17.53
CA VAL A 304 4.78 -9.99 -18.61
C VAL A 304 3.83 -10.12 -19.80
N ASP A 305 3.40 -11.33 -20.11
CA ASP A 305 2.42 -11.67 -21.15
C ASP A 305 1.03 -11.12 -20.91
N ARG A 306 0.68 -10.85 -19.65
CA ARG A 306 -0.60 -10.26 -19.27
C ARG A 306 -0.54 -8.74 -19.17
N ASN A 307 0.64 -8.13 -19.28
CA ASN A 307 0.83 -6.69 -19.11
C ASN A 307 1.45 -6.04 -20.35
N LEU A 308 1.04 -6.47 -21.55
CA LEU A 308 1.58 -5.96 -22.80
C LEU A 308 1.35 -4.45 -22.99
N HIS A 309 0.22 -3.91 -22.51
CA HIS A 309 0.01 -2.46 -22.50
C HIS A 309 1.02 -1.71 -21.64
N LEU A 310 1.49 -2.31 -20.53
CA LEU A 310 2.57 -1.74 -19.71
C LEU A 310 3.91 -1.83 -20.42
N VAL A 311 4.21 -2.97 -21.07
CA VAL A 311 5.43 -3.11 -21.89
C VAL A 311 5.46 -2.06 -22.99
N TYR A 312 4.35 -1.87 -23.70
CA TYR A 312 4.20 -0.83 -24.70
C TYR A 312 4.41 0.58 -24.11
N ALA A 313 3.78 0.90 -22.97
CA ALA A 313 3.95 2.19 -22.30
C ALA A 313 5.42 2.45 -21.89
N LEU A 314 6.16 1.42 -21.49
CA LEU A 314 7.58 1.52 -21.19
C LEU A 314 8.43 1.78 -22.44
N VAL A 315 8.14 1.10 -23.56
CA VAL A 315 8.80 1.37 -24.86
C VAL A 315 8.49 2.79 -25.33
N TYR A 316 7.25 3.24 -25.18
CA TYR A 316 6.82 4.58 -25.53
C TYR A 316 7.67 5.64 -24.80
N HIS A 317 7.92 5.45 -23.50
CA HIS A 317 8.73 6.37 -22.69
C HIS A 317 10.22 6.00 -22.56
N ARG A 318 10.75 5.12 -23.42
CA ARG A 318 12.13 4.61 -23.29
C ARG A 318 13.20 5.71 -23.32
N ARG A 319 12.98 6.77 -24.10
CA ARG A 319 13.92 7.91 -24.21
C ARG A 319 14.00 8.67 -22.90
N ASP A 320 12.85 9.03 -22.33
CA ASP A 320 12.76 9.71 -21.03
C ASP A 320 13.46 8.91 -19.93
N LEU A 321 13.18 7.60 -19.83
CA LEU A 321 13.79 6.73 -18.84
C LEU A 321 15.31 6.68 -19.01
N ASN A 322 15.79 6.48 -20.24
CA ASN A 322 17.23 6.42 -20.52
C ASN A 322 17.93 7.75 -20.21
N THR A 323 17.30 8.90 -20.47
CA THR A 323 17.84 10.21 -20.13
C THR A 323 18.02 10.37 -18.62
N ILE A 324 17.04 9.96 -17.83
CA ILE A 324 17.12 10.06 -16.36
C ILE A 324 18.20 9.13 -15.81
N VAL A 325 18.21 7.87 -16.23
CA VAL A 325 19.11 6.83 -15.69
C VAL A 325 20.56 7.02 -16.15
N LYS A 326 20.81 7.64 -17.30
CA LYS A 326 22.18 7.91 -17.80
C LYS A 326 22.70 9.29 -17.41
N ALA A 327 21.91 10.11 -16.71
CA ALA A 327 22.37 11.42 -16.25
C ALA A 327 23.55 11.26 -15.28
N LYS A 328 24.55 12.15 -15.37
CA LYS A 328 25.78 12.08 -14.54
C LYS A 328 25.49 12.07 -13.04
N SER A 329 24.45 12.77 -12.59
CA SER A 329 24.05 12.86 -11.18
C SER A 329 22.77 12.07 -10.89
N THR A 330 22.54 10.97 -11.60
CA THR A 330 21.40 10.09 -11.34
C THR A 330 21.52 9.46 -9.94
N PRO A 331 20.46 9.50 -9.11
CA PRO A 331 20.46 8.79 -7.83
C PRO A 331 20.12 7.29 -7.99
N PHE A 332 19.80 6.84 -9.20
CA PHE A 332 19.37 5.47 -9.47
C PHE A 332 20.54 4.58 -9.84
N ARG A 333 20.71 3.44 -9.14
CA ARG A 333 21.74 2.47 -9.47
C ARG A 333 21.29 1.63 -10.67
N PRO A 334 22.22 1.06 -11.47
CA PRO A 334 21.86 0.19 -12.59
C PRO A 334 20.95 -0.98 -12.17
N VAL A 335 21.23 -1.62 -11.02
CA VAL A 335 20.41 -2.72 -10.47
C VAL A 335 18.94 -2.33 -10.25
N ASP A 336 18.67 -1.05 -10.01
CA ASP A 336 17.32 -0.57 -9.75
C ASP A 336 16.47 -0.53 -11.03
N THR A 337 17.08 -0.46 -12.21
CA THR A 337 16.37 -0.27 -13.49
C THR A 337 16.69 -1.31 -14.56
N GLU A 338 17.73 -2.12 -14.38
CA GLU A 338 18.25 -3.03 -15.41
C GLU A 338 17.18 -3.97 -15.97
N LYS A 339 16.45 -4.68 -15.10
CA LYS A 339 15.39 -5.61 -15.52
C LYS A 339 14.31 -4.93 -16.37
N ILE A 340 13.94 -3.70 -16.02
CA ILE A 340 12.95 -2.91 -16.78
C ILE A 340 13.55 -2.53 -18.14
N ARG A 341 14.81 -2.07 -18.16
CA ARG A 341 15.52 -1.68 -19.39
C ARG A 341 15.75 -2.85 -20.33
N THR A 342 16.04 -4.06 -19.83
CA THR A 342 16.16 -5.28 -20.66
C THR A 342 14.84 -5.60 -21.36
N VAL A 343 13.72 -5.55 -20.64
CA VAL A 343 12.39 -5.77 -21.23
C VAL A 343 12.07 -4.70 -22.28
N ILE A 344 12.38 -3.43 -21.99
CA ILE A 344 12.21 -2.32 -22.95
C ILE A 344 13.04 -2.55 -24.22
N ALA A 345 14.32 -2.89 -24.07
CA ALA A 345 15.21 -3.07 -25.22
C ALA A 345 14.73 -4.20 -26.14
N LYS A 346 14.32 -5.34 -25.56
CA LYS A 346 13.81 -6.46 -26.36
C LYS A 346 12.47 -6.14 -27.02
N ALA A 347 11.57 -5.46 -26.31
CA ALA A 347 10.28 -5.04 -26.86
C ALA A 347 10.45 -4.00 -27.99
N ASP A 348 11.38 -3.05 -27.83
CA ASP A 348 11.69 -2.04 -28.85
C ASP A 348 12.31 -2.67 -30.11
N GLU A 349 13.21 -3.65 -29.95
CA GLU A 349 13.78 -4.43 -31.06
C GLU A 349 12.69 -5.16 -31.86
N LEU A 350 11.72 -5.77 -31.19
CA LEU A 350 10.59 -6.47 -31.84
C LEU A 350 9.71 -5.48 -32.63
N ILE A 351 9.37 -4.33 -32.03
CA ILE A 351 8.51 -3.32 -32.66
C ILE A 351 9.21 -2.70 -33.88
N GLN A 352 10.51 -2.37 -33.76
CA GLN A 352 11.28 -1.80 -34.85
C GLN A 352 11.55 -2.81 -35.97
N GLY A 353 11.85 -4.07 -35.63
CA GLY A 353 12.04 -5.15 -36.61
C GLY A 353 10.79 -5.42 -37.45
N ALA A 354 9.61 -5.31 -36.85
CA ALA A 354 8.34 -5.41 -37.55
C ALA A 354 7.90 -4.11 -38.25
N SER A 355 8.69 -3.03 -38.16
CA SER A 355 8.35 -1.69 -38.66
C SER A 355 6.97 -1.18 -38.20
N ALA A 356 6.52 -1.61 -37.01
CA ALA A 356 5.23 -1.21 -36.48
C ALA A 356 5.27 0.25 -36.03
N ARG A 357 4.45 1.10 -36.65
CA ARG A 357 4.40 2.55 -36.36
C ARG A 357 3.19 2.94 -35.56
N ARG A 358 2.09 2.19 -35.68
CA ARG A 358 0.85 2.43 -34.93
C ARG A 358 0.85 1.66 -33.60
N ALA A 359 0.07 2.18 -32.65
CA ALA A 359 -0.11 1.51 -31.35
C ALA A 359 -0.69 0.09 -31.54
N ASP A 360 -1.72 -0.07 -32.37
CA ASP A 360 -2.37 -1.37 -32.59
C ASP A 360 -1.44 -2.40 -33.26
N GLU A 361 -0.62 -1.94 -34.22
CA GLU A 361 0.40 -2.76 -34.86
C GLU A 361 1.45 -3.19 -33.84
N SER A 362 1.92 -2.25 -33.01
CA SER A 362 2.91 -2.53 -31.96
C SER A 362 2.37 -3.55 -30.96
N MET A 363 1.10 -3.42 -30.56
CA MET A 363 0.45 -4.37 -29.65
C MET A 363 0.36 -5.77 -30.26
N LYS A 364 -0.07 -5.91 -31.53
CA LYS A 364 -0.10 -7.20 -32.22
C LYS A 364 1.27 -7.86 -32.30
N VAL A 365 2.31 -7.08 -32.58
CA VAL A 365 3.70 -7.58 -32.61
C VAL A 365 4.13 -8.09 -31.24
N LEU A 366 3.81 -7.36 -30.16
CA LEU A 366 4.12 -7.80 -28.80
C LEU A 366 3.34 -9.07 -28.43
N GLU A 367 2.07 -9.19 -28.80
CA GLU A 367 1.23 -10.37 -28.59
C GLU A 367 1.79 -11.61 -29.28
N GLN A 368 2.23 -11.49 -30.53
CA GLN A 368 2.83 -12.59 -31.30
C GLN A 368 4.18 -13.04 -30.73
N ASN A 369 4.91 -12.13 -30.07
CA ASN A 369 6.28 -12.36 -29.59
C ASN A 369 6.40 -12.45 -28.05
N VAL A 370 5.31 -12.76 -27.36
CA VAL A 370 5.26 -12.91 -25.89
C VAL A 370 6.33 -13.86 -25.36
N HIS A 371 6.62 -14.95 -26.07
CA HIS A 371 7.61 -15.95 -25.65
C HIS A 371 9.03 -15.36 -25.53
N VAL A 372 9.38 -14.42 -26.40
CA VAL A 372 10.65 -13.69 -26.38
C VAL A 372 10.73 -12.81 -25.13
N LEU A 373 9.64 -12.09 -24.80
CA LEU A 373 9.57 -11.24 -23.61
C LEU A 373 9.72 -12.05 -22.33
N LYS A 374 9.17 -13.27 -22.26
CA LYS A 374 9.37 -14.20 -21.14
C LYS A 374 10.81 -14.70 -21.03
N GLY A 375 11.52 -14.83 -22.15
CA GLY A 375 12.91 -15.30 -22.21
C GLY A 375 13.94 -14.31 -21.65
N THR A 376 13.61 -13.01 -21.58
CA THR A 376 14.52 -11.94 -21.12
C THR A 376 15.10 -12.16 -19.72
N HIS A 377 14.41 -12.91 -18.85
CA HIS A 377 14.85 -13.15 -17.47
C HIS A 377 15.73 -14.42 -17.32
N ALA A 378 15.88 -15.25 -18.37
CA ALA A 378 16.59 -16.52 -18.29
C ALA A 378 18.12 -16.40 -18.48
N SER A 379 18.58 -15.39 -19.23
CA SER A 379 20.01 -15.15 -19.49
C SER A 379 20.76 -14.60 -18.28
N SER A 380 20.07 -14.04 -17.29
CA SER A 380 20.71 -13.50 -16.08
C SER A 380 21.00 -14.56 -15.00
N SER A 381 20.51 -15.81 -15.13
CA SER A 381 20.65 -16.84 -14.09
C SER A 381 21.70 -17.94 -14.41
N ARG A 382 22.35 -17.90 -15.58
CA ARG A 382 23.36 -18.91 -15.96
C ARG A 382 24.79 -18.57 -15.53
N GLY A 383 25.06 -17.38 -15.01
CA GLY A 383 26.41 -16.92 -14.64
C GLY A 383 26.87 -17.17 -13.20
N THR A 384 26.06 -17.77 -12.33
CA THR A 384 26.36 -17.82 -10.87
C THR A 384 26.25 -19.22 -10.27
N ARG A 385 26.21 -20.28 -11.09
CA ARG A 385 25.92 -21.65 -10.62
C ARG A 385 27.14 -22.57 -10.50
N SER A 386 28.37 -22.07 -10.60
CA SER A 386 29.59 -22.90 -10.52
C SER A 386 30.53 -22.60 -9.34
N ARG A 387 30.16 -21.72 -8.41
CA ARG A 387 30.88 -21.53 -7.14
C ARG A 387 29.87 -21.17 -6.07
N LEU A 388 29.47 -22.17 -5.28
CA LEU A 388 28.88 -22.10 -3.93
C LEU A 388 28.24 -23.47 -3.68
N ASN A 389 29.09 -24.48 -3.54
CA ASN A 389 28.76 -25.75 -2.89
C ASN A 389 29.69 -25.88 -1.69
N SER A 390 29.45 -25.02 -0.72
CA SER A 390 29.90 -25.10 0.67
C SER A 390 29.22 -23.95 1.40
N GLU A 391 28.58 -24.23 2.53
CA GLU A 391 27.79 -23.31 3.37
C GLU A 391 26.30 -23.20 3.01
N SER A 392 25.59 -24.29 3.32
CA SER A 392 24.17 -24.26 3.65
C SER A 392 23.99 -24.05 5.16
N SER A 393 23.44 -22.91 5.58
CA SER A 393 22.46 -22.82 6.66
C SER A 393 22.08 -21.36 6.94
N HIS A 394 20.77 -21.10 7.02
CA HIS A 394 20.08 -19.88 7.48
C HIS A 394 20.22 -18.61 6.64
N HIS A 395 19.19 -18.34 5.82
CA HIS A 395 18.50 -17.05 5.78
C HIS A 395 17.23 -17.14 4.93
N SER A 396 16.07 -17.24 5.60
CA SER A 396 14.75 -17.06 5.04
C SER A 396 14.20 -15.67 5.37
N GLU A 397 13.74 -14.96 4.34
CA GLU A 397 12.61 -14.01 4.35
C GLU A 397 12.57 -12.94 5.46
N GLY A 398 13.33 -11.84 5.29
CA GLY A 398 13.32 -10.68 6.20
C GLY A 398 12.67 -9.40 5.65
N GLY A 399 11.82 -9.48 4.62
CA GLY A 399 11.31 -8.28 3.92
C GLY A 399 9.89 -7.84 4.31
N SER A 400 9.08 -8.71 4.90
CA SER A 400 7.67 -8.43 5.20
C SER A 400 7.40 -8.13 6.69
N GLY A 401 8.31 -8.51 7.59
CA GLY A 401 8.12 -8.37 9.04
C GLY A 401 8.36 -6.96 9.59
N ALA A 402 9.28 -6.19 9.00
CA ALA A 402 9.65 -4.87 9.52
C ALA A 402 8.54 -3.82 9.39
N PHE A 403 7.65 -3.96 8.39
CA PHE A 403 6.54 -3.01 8.18
C PHE A 403 5.29 -3.37 8.98
N VAL A 404 5.04 -4.66 9.22
CA VAL A 404 3.99 -5.13 10.16
C VAL A 404 4.35 -4.71 11.58
N ALA A 405 5.61 -4.84 11.99
CA ALA A 405 6.08 -4.37 13.29
C ALA A 405 5.95 -2.84 13.50
N PHE A 406 6.06 -2.04 12.43
CA PHE A 406 5.85 -0.59 12.50
C PHE A 406 4.37 -0.22 12.70
N LEU A 407 3.44 -0.96 12.09
CA LEU A 407 2.00 -0.79 12.28
C LEU A 407 1.55 -1.27 13.67
N ASP A 408 2.05 -2.42 14.14
CA ASP A 408 1.72 -2.95 15.47
C ASP A 408 2.23 -2.04 16.60
N SER A 409 3.42 -1.45 16.45
CA SER A 409 3.97 -0.48 17.41
C SER A 409 3.14 0.82 17.48
N THR A 410 2.64 1.29 16.34
CA THR A 410 1.85 2.54 16.25
C THR A 410 0.41 2.36 16.76
N ILE A 411 -0.16 1.15 16.65
CA ILE A 411 -1.49 0.83 17.17
C ILE A 411 -1.43 0.53 18.68
N ALA A 412 -0.31 0.04 19.21
CA ALA A 412 -0.16 -0.26 20.64
C ALA A 412 0.17 0.95 21.54
N THR A 413 0.47 2.12 20.97
CA THR A 413 0.87 3.33 21.74
C THR A 413 -0.13 4.49 21.66
N ARG A 414 -1.39 4.23 21.32
CA ARG A 414 -2.53 5.12 21.54
C ARG A 414 -3.74 4.33 21.99
#